data_AF-A0A970H4Q9-F1
#
_entry.id   AF-A0A970H4Q9-F1
#
_cell.length_a   1.000
_cell.length_b   1.000
_cell.length_c   1.000
_cell.angle_alpha   90.00
_cell.angle_beta   90.00
_cell.angle_gamma   90.00
#
_symmetry.space_group_name_H-M   'P 1'
#
loop_
_entity.id
_entity.type
_entity.pdbx_description
1 polymer ?
#
loop_
_entity_poly.entity_id
_entity_poly.type
_entity_poly.pdbx_seq_one_letter_code
_entity_poly.pdbx_strand_id
1 'polypeptide(L)'
;MKSAGARKLHTEDYDYNYAYDYGYDINYDFEEEYEERIEQSPEFAVLRELKIKRNNAKVKANLVVKVSIILILGLIIAFRYASITELGYKINTMQNQLDEIKAENSRLETNIARQMNLAEISQIAINELGMQKPQSYQIVRIKV
;
A
#
# COMPACT_ATOMS: atom_id res chain seq x y z
N MET A 1 45.22 -52.84 28.92
CA MET A 1 46.54 -52.20 29.10
C MET A 1 46.46 -51.26 30.30
N LYS A 2 47.27 -51.54 31.33
CA LYS A 2 47.73 -50.76 32.51
C LYS A 2 47.22 -49.29 32.65
N SER A 3 46.47 -48.95 33.72
CA SER A 3 46.91 -48.45 35.07
C SER A 3 47.40 -46.99 35.03
N ALA A 4 47.18 -46.04 35.95
CA ALA A 4 46.63 -45.91 37.31
C ALA A 4 46.36 -44.37 37.47
N GLY A 5 45.38 -43.84 38.20
CA GLY A 5 45.24 -43.84 39.66
C GLY A 5 46.00 -42.67 40.33
N ALA A 6 45.31 -41.61 40.79
CA ALA A 6 45.66 -40.75 41.94
C ALA A 6 44.62 -39.60 42.08
N ARG A 7 43.73 -39.64 43.09
CA ARG A 7 43.79 -39.01 44.44
C ARG A 7 43.45 -37.51 44.46
N LYS A 8 42.32 -37.18 45.12
CA LYS A 8 41.91 -35.82 45.54
C LYS A 8 42.84 -35.30 46.66
N LEU A 9 43.16 -34.00 46.65
CA LEU A 9 43.59 -33.15 47.80
C LEU A 9 43.30 -31.69 47.38
N HIS A 10 42.33 -31.02 48.00
CA HIS A 10 42.42 -30.16 49.20
C HIS A 10 42.41 -28.69 48.76
N THR A 11 41.30 -28.02 49.05
CA THR A 11 41.13 -26.57 48.99
C THR A 11 42.06 -25.94 50.01
N GLU A 12 43.00 -25.13 49.55
CA GLU A 12 43.62 -24.08 50.34
C GLU A 12 43.26 -22.76 49.67
N ASP A 13 42.38 -22.01 50.34
CA ASP A 13 42.11 -20.61 50.04
C ASP A 13 43.38 -19.82 50.38
N TYR A 14 44.14 -19.46 49.36
CA TYR A 14 45.29 -18.58 49.54
C TYR A 14 44.79 -17.13 49.65
N ASP A 15 44.79 -16.62 50.87
CA ASP A 15 44.63 -15.21 51.21
C ASP A 15 45.89 -14.45 50.77
N TYR A 16 45.88 -13.94 49.55
CA TYR A 16 46.90 -13.01 49.07
C TYR A 16 46.57 -11.59 49.52
N ASN A 17 46.81 -11.33 50.80
CA ASN A 17 46.91 -9.98 51.33
C ASN A 17 48.36 -9.74 51.78
N TYR A 18 49.20 -9.36 50.82
CA TYR A 18 50.53 -8.81 51.08
C TYR A 18 50.65 -7.51 50.29
N ALA A 19 50.19 -6.43 50.92
CA ALA A 19 50.54 -5.08 50.53
C ALA A 19 52.01 -4.84 50.89
N TYR A 20 52.89 -4.80 49.88
CA TYR A 20 54.19 -4.17 50.00
C TYR A 20 54.14 -2.80 49.33
N ASP A 21 54.12 -1.81 50.21
CA ASP A 21 54.43 -0.41 50.02
C ASP A 21 55.88 -0.27 49.51
N TYR A 22 56.04 -0.16 48.19
CA TYR A 22 57.15 0.54 47.55
C TYR A 22 56.58 1.26 46.33
N GLY A 23 56.34 2.55 46.48
CA GLY A 23 55.92 3.44 45.41
C GLY A 23 56.99 3.50 44.32
N TYR A 24 56.70 2.86 43.20
CA TYR A 24 57.08 3.34 41.89
C TYR A 24 55.81 3.40 41.04
N ASP A 25 55.53 4.56 40.47
CA ASP A 25 54.52 4.75 39.45
C ASP A 25 55.08 4.13 38.15
N ILE A 26 54.74 2.87 37.88
CA ILE A 26 55.16 2.13 36.67
C ILE A 26 53.95 1.79 35.78
N ASN A 27 52.77 2.34 36.10
CA ASN A 27 51.48 1.93 35.52
C ASN A 27 50.80 3.03 34.69
N TYR A 28 51.52 4.07 34.29
CA TYR A 28 51.02 5.00 33.28
C TYR A 28 51.74 4.81 31.94
N ASP A 29 53.05 4.63 31.98
CA ASP A 29 53.84 4.44 30.76
C ASP A 29 53.62 3.05 30.13
N PHE A 30 53.31 2.01 30.92
CA PHE A 30 53.11 0.64 30.41
C PHE A 30 51.75 0.44 29.73
N GLU A 31 50.62 0.62 30.44
CA GLU A 31 49.70 1.71 30.09
C GLU A 31 49.49 2.14 28.60
N GLU A 32 50.01 3.33 28.32
CA GLU A 32 50.05 3.94 26.99
C GLU A 32 50.90 3.15 25.99
N GLU A 33 52.03 2.56 26.39
CA GLU A 33 52.90 1.79 25.49
C GLU A 33 52.21 0.52 24.95
N TYR A 34 51.37 -0.16 25.76
CA TYR A 34 50.58 -1.28 25.26
C TYR A 34 49.45 -0.82 24.36
N GLU A 35 48.78 0.31 24.63
CA GLU A 35 47.72 0.83 23.75
C GLU A 35 48.31 1.27 22.40
N GLU A 36 49.44 1.96 22.40
CA GLU A 36 50.18 2.31 21.19
C GLU A 36 50.63 1.07 20.43
N ARG A 37 51.14 0.03 21.11
CA ARG A 37 51.55 -1.22 20.48
C ARG A 37 50.36 -1.98 19.88
N ILE A 38 49.21 -2.01 20.56
CA ILE A 38 47.98 -2.63 20.03
C ILE A 38 47.48 -1.84 18.82
N GLU A 39 47.53 -0.51 18.86
CA GLU A 39 47.12 0.36 17.76
C GLU A 39 48.05 0.26 16.54
N GLN A 40 49.36 0.09 16.74
CA GLN A 40 50.36 -0.16 15.69
C GLN A 40 50.39 -1.62 15.21
N SER A 41 49.67 -2.54 15.88
CA SER A 41 49.66 -3.94 15.50
C SER A 41 48.97 -4.15 14.13
N PRO A 42 49.47 -5.09 13.31
CA PRO A 42 48.85 -5.40 12.02
C PRO A 42 47.41 -5.92 12.18
N GLU A 43 47.08 -6.53 13.32
CA GLU A 43 45.75 -7.03 13.64
C GLU A 43 44.73 -5.87 13.79
N PHE A 44 45.09 -4.81 14.50
CA PHE A 44 44.21 -3.65 14.71
C PHE A 44 43.94 -2.87 13.40
N ALA A 45 44.95 -2.75 12.54
CA ALA A 45 44.81 -2.18 11.20
C ALA A 45 43.80 -2.98 10.34
N VAL A 46 43.90 -4.32 10.35
CA VAL A 46 42.96 -5.21 9.63
C VAL A 46 41.54 -5.09 10.18
N LEU A 47 41.37 -5.07 11.51
CA LEU A 47 40.06 -4.91 12.14
C LEU A 47 39.42 -3.54 11.80
N ARG A 48 40.21 -2.47 11.76
CA ARG A 48 39.77 -1.13 11.35
C ARG A 48 39.33 -1.11 9.89
N GLU A 49 40.10 -1.71 8.99
CA GLU A 49 39.69 -1.85 7.58
C GLU A 49 38.40 -2.63 7.40
N LEU A 50 38.22 -3.74 8.11
CA LEU A 50 37.00 -4.54 8.07
C LEU A 50 35.80 -3.74 8.60
N LYS A 51 35.99 -2.93 9.65
CA LYS A 51 34.96 -2.03 10.18
C LYS A 51 34.58 -0.95 9.17
N ILE A 52 35.55 -0.35 8.47
CA ILE A 52 35.31 0.64 7.40
C ILE A 52 34.58 0.00 6.22
N LYS A 53 35.04 -1.16 5.72
CA LYS A 53 34.38 -1.91 4.63
C LYS A 53 32.94 -2.27 4.99
N ARG A 54 32.70 -2.74 6.22
CA ARG A 54 31.35 -3.02 6.75
C ARG A 54 30.49 -1.76 6.84
N ASN A 55 31.04 -0.64 7.30
CA ASN A 55 30.29 0.61 7.39
C ASN A 55 29.92 1.14 6.00
N ASN A 56 30.84 1.06 5.05
CA ASN A 56 30.59 1.43 3.65
C ASN A 56 29.52 0.52 3.01
N ALA A 57 29.53 -0.78 3.31
CA ALA A 57 28.48 -1.70 2.86
C ALA A 57 27.11 -1.37 3.49
N LYS A 58 27.06 -1.03 4.78
CA LYS A 58 25.84 -0.58 5.47
C LYS A 58 25.29 0.72 4.88
N VAL A 59 26.16 1.69 4.58
CA VAL A 59 25.76 2.96 3.96
C VAL A 59 25.20 2.73 2.55
N LYS A 60 25.86 1.89 1.74
CA LYS A 60 25.36 1.51 0.41
C LYS A 60 24.01 0.78 0.49
N ALA A 61 23.87 -0.17 1.40
CA ALA A 61 22.61 -0.89 1.62
C ALA A 61 21.48 0.07 2.06
N ASN A 62 21.75 0.98 3.00
CA ASN A 62 20.78 1.99 3.41
C ASN A 62 20.35 2.90 2.26
N LEU A 63 21.27 3.26 1.37
CA LEU A 63 20.94 4.07 0.19
C LEU A 63 20.03 3.29 -0.78
N VAL A 64 20.32 2.02 -1.03
CA VAL A 64 19.48 1.14 -1.86
C VAL A 64 18.08 0.99 -1.26
N VAL A 65 17.96 0.82 0.07
CA VAL A 65 16.66 0.73 0.75
C VAL A 65 15.87 2.04 0.63
N LYS A 66 16.53 3.20 0.77
CA LYS A 66 15.85 4.49 0.60
C LYS A 66 15.33 4.67 -0.83
N VAL A 67 16.14 4.33 -1.83
CA VAL A 67 15.75 4.40 -3.24
C VAL A 67 14.61 3.41 -3.54
N SER A 68 14.68 2.19 -3.00
CA SER A 68 13.61 1.20 -3.21
C SER A 68 12.28 1.63 -2.59
N ILE A 69 12.29 2.29 -1.42
CA ILE A 69 11.07 2.85 -0.83
C ILE A 69 10.45 3.90 -1.76
N ILE A 70 11.25 4.82 -2.31
CA ILE A 70 10.75 5.84 -3.24
C ILE A 70 10.17 5.19 -4.50
N LEU A 71 10.85 4.17 -5.05
CA LEU A 71 10.37 3.41 -6.20
C LEU A 71 9.03 2.73 -5.90
N ILE A 72 8.93 2.04 -4.76
CA ILE A 72 7.71 1.33 -4.34
C ILE A 72 6.55 2.32 -4.18
N LEU A 73 6.79 3.49 -3.57
CA LEU A 73 5.79 4.55 -3.45
C LEU A 73 5.31 5.02 -4.83
N GLY A 74 6.24 5.23 -5.77
CA GLY A 74 5.91 5.58 -7.16
C GLY A 74 5.04 4.51 -7.85
N LEU A 75 5.39 3.24 -7.68
CA LEU A 75 4.61 2.12 -8.23
C LEU A 75 3.22 2.00 -7.60
N ILE A 76 3.08 2.23 -6.30
CA ILE A 76 1.77 2.25 -5.62
C ILE A 76 0.89 3.34 -6.23
N ILE A 77 1.43 4.54 -6.42
CA ILE A 77 0.70 5.65 -7.03
C ILE A 77 0.25 5.27 -8.44
N ALA A 78 1.16 4.78 -9.29
CA ALA A 78 0.83 4.36 -10.64
C ALA A 78 -0.25 3.26 -10.68
N PHE A 79 -0.14 2.25 -9.81
CA PHE A 79 -1.14 1.19 -9.69
C PHE A 79 -2.52 1.75 -9.30
N ARG A 80 -2.57 2.68 -8.33
CA ARG A 80 -3.83 3.35 -7.95
C ARG A 80 -4.45 4.10 -9.12
N TYR A 81 -3.65 4.83 -9.90
CA TYR A 81 -4.14 5.53 -11.09
C TYR A 81 -4.66 4.56 -12.17
N ALA A 82 -4.02 3.42 -12.38
CA ALA A 82 -4.52 2.39 -13.29
C ALA A 82 -5.90 1.88 -12.84
N SER A 83 -6.06 1.53 -11.56
CA SER A 83 -7.36 1.10 -11.02
C SER A 83 -8.43 2.20 -11.10
N ILE A 84 -8.07 3.46 -10.80
CA ILE A 84 -8.99 4.60 -10.91
C ILE A 84 -9.45 4.77 -12.35
N THR A 85 -8.56 4.59 -13.33
CA THR A 85 -8.89 4.70 -14.75
C THR A 85 -9.90 3.63 -15.16
N GLU A 86 -9.67 2.37 -14.76
CA GLU A 86 -10.61 1.28 -15.02
C GLU A 86 -11.99 1.53 -14.39
N LEU A 87 -12.01 1.96 -13.12
CA LEU A 87 -13.24 2.35 -12.43
C LEU A 87 -13.93 3.53 -13.13
N GLY A 88 -13.17 4.52 -13.59
CA GLY A 88 -13.67 5.66 -14.37
C GLY A 88 -14.33 5.22 -15.67
N TYR A 89 -13.74 4.28 -16.40
CA TYR A 89 -14.37 3.68 -17.58
C TYR A 89 -15.67 2.98 -17.23
N LYS A 90 -15.69 2.18 -16.15
CA LYS A 90 -16.91 1.48 -15.71
C LYS A 90 -18.03 2.48 -15.36
N ILE A 91 -17.71 3.55 -14.64
CA ILE A 91 -18.65 4.62 -14.29
C ILE A 91 -19.19 5.28 -15.56
N ASN A 92 -18.31 5.62 -16.51
CA ASN A 92 -18.73 6.26 -17.76
C ASN A 92 -19.67 5.35 -18.57
N THR A 93 -19.34 4.07 -18.70
CA THR A 93 -20.21 3.09 -19.36
C THR A 93 -21.57 2.98 -18.68
N MET A 94 -21.60 2.88 -17.35
CA MET A 94 -22.85 2.81 -16.59
C MET A 94 -23.68 4.09 -16.74
N GLN A 95 -23.03 5.26 -16.77
CA GLN A 95 -23.69 6.54 -16.99
C GLN A 95 -24.31 6.60 -18.39
N ASN A 96 -23.58 6.17 -19.43
CA ASN A 96 -24.09 6.12 -20.80
C ASN A 96 -25.30 5.18 -20.92
N GLN A 97 -25.24 4.00 -20.31
CA GLN A 97 -26.38 3.06 -20.28
C GLN A 97 -27.60 3.67 -19.59
N LEU A 98 -27.38 4.37 -18.47
CA LEU A 98 -28.45 5.03 -17.74
C LEU A 98 -29.08 6.16 -18.57
N ASP A 99 -28.27 6.94 -19.28
CA ASP A 99 -28.74 8.02 -20.15
C ASP A 99 -29.47 7.47 -21.38
N GLU A 100 -29.02 6.34 -21.94
CA GLU A 100 -29.71 5.62 -23.01
C GLU A 100 -31.11 5.13 -22.55
N ILE A 101 -31.19 4.48 -21.39
CA ILE A 101 -32.47 4.02 -20.82
C ILE A 101 -33.41 5.19 -20.54
N LYS A 102 -32.89 6.31 -20.02
CA LYS A 102 -33.70 7.53 -19.80
C LYS A 102 -34.21 8.11 -21.11
N ALA A 103 -33.37 8.18 -22.13
CA ALA A 103 -33.77 8.65 -23.45
C ALA A 103 -34.83 7.74 -24.07
N GLU A 104 -34.67 6.42 -23.94
CA GLU A 104 -35.67 5.45 -24.39
C GLU A 104 -36.99 5.62 -23.64
N ASN A 105 -36.95 5.76 -22.31
CA ASN A 105 -38.16 5.97 -21.52
C ASN A 105 -38.89 7.26 -21.94
N SER A 106 -38.17 8.36 -22.09
CA SER A 106 -38.76 9.63 -22.57
C SER A 106 -39.36 9.50 -23.98
N ARG A 107 -38.73 8.72 -24.86
CA ARG A 107 -39.27 8.42 -26.19
C ARG A 107 -40.55 7.60 -26.09
N LEU A 108 -40.59 6.58 -25.24
CA LEU A 108 -41.78 5.76 -24.99
C LEU A 108 -42.93 6.59 -24.43
N GLU A 109 -42.67 7.43 -23.43
CA GLU A 109 -43.65 8.37 -22.88
C GLU A 109 -44.23 9.30 -23.96
N THR A 110 -43.36 9.84 -24.82
CA THR A 110 -43.79 10.68 -25.96
C THR A 110 -44.65 9.89 -26.94
N ASN A 111 -44.30 8.64 -27.24
CA ASN A 111 -45.08 7.79 -28.14
C ASN A 111 -46.45 7.45 -27.55
N ILE A 112 -46.52 7.14 -26.24
CA ILE A 112 -47.78 6.92 -25.53
C ILE A 112 -48.64 8.18 -25.61
N ALA A 113 -48.07 9.36 -25.35
CA ALA A 113 -48.79 10.63 -25.43
C ALA A 113 -49.31 10.93 -26.85
N ARG A 114 -48.55 10.55 -27.91
CA ARG A 114 -49.03 10.64 -29.30
C ARG A 114 -50.19 9.69 -29.56
N GLN A 115 -50.06 8.41 -29.21
CA GLN A 115 -51.14 7.44 -29.39
C GLN A 115 -52.41 7.79 -28.61
N MET A 116 -52.26 8.40 -27.43
CA MET A 116 -53.36 8.93 -26.64
C MET A 116 -53.86 10.30 -27.10
N ASN A 117 -53.23 10.90 -28.12
CA ASN A 117 -53.65 12.18 -28.65
C ASN A 117 -55.01 12.02 -29.32
N LEU A 118 -56.01 12.69 -28.74
CA LEU A 118 -57.38 12.75 -29.25
C LEU A 118 -57.46 13.12 -30.73
N ALA A 119 -56.51 13.90 -31.25
CA ALA A 119 -56.45 14.24 -32.68
C ALA A 119 -56.08 13.03 -33.56
N GLU A 120 -55.14 12.19 -33.11
CA GLU A 120 -54.74 10.97 -33.82
C GLU A 120 -55.85 9.92 -33.74
N ILE A 121 -56.43 9.72 -32.55
CA ILE A 121 -57.61 8.86 -32.36
C ILE A 121 -58.78 9.33 -33.23
N SER A 122 -59.05 10.64 -33.27
CA SER A 122 -60.13 11.19 -34.10
C SER A 122 -59.85 11.02 -35.60
N GLN A 123 -58.61 11.11 -36.04
CA GLN A 123 -58.25 10.86 -37.44
C GLN A 123 -58.48 9.41 -37.82
N ILE A 124 -57.98 8.44 -37.04
CA ILE A 124 -58.16 7.01 -37.30
C ILE A 124 -59.66 6.67 -37.29
N ALA A 125 -60.40 7.18 -36.29
CA ALA A 125 -61.83 6.98 -36.18
C ALA A 125 -62.57 7.44 -37.44
N ILE A 126 -62.27 8.64 -37.95
CA ILE A 126 -62.97 9.20 -39.11
C ILE A 126 -62.50 8.56 -40.42
N ASN A 127 -61.19 8.45 -40.63
CA ASN A 127 -60.59 8.12 -41.92
C ASN A 127 -60.48 6.60 -42.16
N GLU A 128 -60.19 5.82 -41.13
CA GLU A 128 -59.99 4.37 -41.25
C GLU A 128 -61.22 3.58 -40.83
N LEU A 129 -61.89 4.01 -39.77
CA LEU A 129 -63.07 3.32 -39.22
C LEU A 129 -64.41 3.89 -39.73
N GLY A 130 -64.38 4.98 -40.51
CA GLY A 130 -65.57 5.60 -41.08
C GLY A 130 -66.51 6.22 -40.05
N MET A 131 -66.05 6.47 -38.82
CA MET A 131 -66.85 7.10 -37.78
C MET A 131 -67.14 8.56 -38.11
N GLN A 132 -68.34 9.02 -37.80
CA GLN A 132 -68.73 10.42 -37.94
C GLN A 132 -69.03 11.02 -36.57
N LYS A 133 -68.77 12.32 -36.40
CA LYS A 133 -69.17 12.99 -35.16
C LYS A 133 -70.69 12.92 -34.99
N PRO A 134 -71.19 12.59 -33.78
CA PRO A 134 -72.62 12.51 -33.53
C PRO A 134 -73.26 13.89 -33.71
N GLN A 135 -74.44 13.91 -34.31
CA GLN A 135 -75.25 15.12 -34.42
C GLN A 135 -75.87 15.49 -33.07
N SER A 136 -76.26 16.75 -32.90
CA SER A 136 -76.73 17.28 -31.62
C SER A 136 -77.90 16.50 -31.00
N TYR A 137 -78.75 15.88 -31.82
CA TYR A 137 -79.88 15.05 -31.36
C TYR A 137 -79.50 13.63 -30.92
N GLN A 138 -78.28 13.18 -31.22
CA GLN A 138 -77.76 11.86 -30.85
C GLN A 138 -77.00 11.87 -29.51
N ILE A 139 -76.88 13.04 -28.87
CA ILE A 139 -76.11 13.23 -27.64
C ILE A 139 -77.05 13.28 -26.43
N VAL A 140 -76.91 12.33 -25.51
CA VAL A 140 -77.63 12.31 -24.22
C VAL A 140 -76.65 12.63 -23.10
N ARG A 141 -76.93 13.68 -22.32
CA ARG A 141 -76.12 14.06 -21.15
C ARG A 141 -76.66 13.39 -19.88
N ILE A 142 -75.81 12.64 -19.21
CA ILE A 142 -76.11 12.04 -17.91
C ILE A 142 -75.54 12.97 -16.83
N LYS A 143 -76.38 13.46 -15.91
CA LYS A 143 -75.91 14.16 -14.72
C LYS A 143 -75.51 13.12 -13.68
N VAL A 144 -74.28 13.24 -13.18
CA VAL A 144 -73.77 12.52 -12.02
C VAL A 144 -73.75 13.47 -10.83
#